data_AF-A0A382KG60-F1
#
_entry.id   AF-A0A382KG60-F1
#
_cell.length_a   1.000
_cell.length_b   1.000
_cell.length_c   1.000
_cell.angle_alpha   90.00
_cell.angle_beta   90.00
_cell.angle_gamma   90.00
#
_symmetry.space_group_name_H-M   'P 1'
#
loop_
_entity.id
_entity.type
_entity.pdbx_description
1 polymer ?
#
loop_
_entity_poly.entity_id
_entity_poly.type
_entity_poly.pdbx_seq_one_letter_code
_entity_poly.pdbx_strand_id
1 'polypeptide(L)'
;MILDVHSHTWRYPDHFNDTFRRQTIRMRGYEVDMSTEFSKYLDTAQQANGSLRTVVFGGKARLSGLWIPDLYVADYCKQDHDKMVPFLSVDPTQD
;
A
#
# COMPACT_ATOMS: atom_id res chain seq x y z
N MET A 1 17.10 -5.97 -14.38
CA MET A 1 16.38 -5.85 -13.10
C MET A 1 15.99 -4.40 -12.90
N ILE A 2 14.69 -4.14 -12.86
CA ILE A 2 14.10 -2.86 -12.44
C ILE A 2 13.90 -2.94 -10.93
N LEU A 3 14.42 -1.94 -10.22
CA LEU A 3 14.10 -1.73 -8.81
C LEU A 3 13.10 -0.58 -8.72
N ASP A 4 11.84 -0.91 -8.42
CA ASP A 4 10.85 0.07 -8.05
C ASP A 4 11.09 0.47 -6.59
N VAL A 5 11.55 1.70 -6.38
CA VAL A 5 11.90 2.18 -5.05
C VAL A 5 10.68 2.60 -4.23
N HIS A 6 9.46 2.56 -4.80
CA HIS A 6 8.27 3.06 -4.12
C HIS A 6 6.96 2.44 -4.63
N SER A 7 6.46 1.43 -3.91
CA SER A 7 5.09 0.93 -4.03
C SER A 7 4.36 0.97 -2.69
N HIS A 8 3.04 0.76 -2.71
CA HIS A 8 2.21 0.78 -1.52
C HIS A 8 1.34 -0.45 -1.39
N THR A 9 1.04 -0.82 -0.14
CA THR A 9 0.01 -1.81 0.18
C THR A 9 -0.95 -1.33 1.25
N TRP A 10 -2.25 -1.55 1.02
CA TRP A 10 -3.32 -1.30 2.01
C TRP A 10 -4.57 -2.12 1.70
N ARG A 11 -5.40 -2.31 2.74
CA ARG A 11 -6.69 -3.01 2.68
C ARG A 11 -7.82 -2.02 2.94
N TYR A 12 -8.80 -2.02 2.05
CA TYR A 12 -10.05 -1.29 2.24
C TYR A 12 -11.11 -2.22 2.86
N PRO A 13 -11.96 -1.72 3.76
CA PRO A 13 -11.94 -0.38 4.37
C PRO A 13 -10.96 -0.27 5.55
N ASP A 14 -10.42 -1.39 6.03
CA ASP A 14 -9.78 -1.54 7.34
C ASP A 14 -8.69 -0.52 7.67
N HIS A 15 -7.87 -0.11 6.69
CA HIS A 15 -6.74 0.80 6.93
C HIS A 15 -7.10 2.29 6.80
N PHE A 16 -8.39 2.60 6.59
CA PHE A 16 -8.90 3.95 6.38
C PHE A 16 -10.02 4.25 7.38
N ASN A 17 -9.94 5.39 8.06
CA ASN A 17 -11.05 5.82 8.91
C ASN A 17 -12.24 6.34 8.08
N ASP A 18 -13.41 6.46 8.73
CA ASP A 18 -14.62 6.89 8.04
C ASP A 18 -14.53 8.30 7.45
N THR A 19 -13.75 9.20 8.08
CA THR A 19 -13.57 10.55 7.58
C THR A 19 -12.83 10.55 6.24
N PHE A 20 -11.72 9.81 6.14
CA PHE A 20 -10.99 9.63 4.89
C PHE A 20 -11.91 9.04 3.83
N ARG A 21 -12.60 7.94 4.14
CA ARG A 21 -13.52 7.28 3.21
C ARG A 21 -14.60 8.22 2.68
N ARG A 22 -15.29 8.95 3.56
CA ARG A 22 -16.31 9.94 3.16
C ARG A 22 -15.74 11.06 2.28
N GLN A 23 -14.53 11.54 2.57
CA GLN A 23 -13.86 12.54 1.75
C GLN A 23 -13.50 12.00 0.37
N THR A 24 -13.00 10.78 0.28
CA THR A 24 -12.71 10.11 -1.00
C THR A 24 -13.99 9.91 -1.81
N ILE A 25 -15.08 9.45 -1.19
CA ILE A 25 -16.39 9.30 -1.85
C ILE A 25 -16.87 10.65 -2.38
N ARG A 26 -16.80 11.71 -1.57
CA ARG A 26 -17.18 13.06 -2.00
C ARG A 26 -16.35 13.55 -3.19
N MET A 27 -15.04 13.28 -3.18
CA MET A 27 -14.13 13.65 -4.27
C MET A 27 -14.41 12.86 -5.55
N ARG A 28 -14.69 11.55 -5.44
CA ARG A 28 -14.87 10.64 -6.59
C ARG A 28 -16.30 10.60 -7.12
N GLY A 29 -17.29 10.97 -6.30
CA GLY A 29 -18.72 10.84 -6.59
C GLY A 29 -19.31 9.44 -6.32
N TYR A 30 -18.46 8.46 -5.97
CA TYR A 30 -18.85 7.08 -5.65
C TYR A 30 -17.78 6.41 -4.76
N GLU A 31 -18.13 5.29 -4.14
CA GLU A 31 -17.20 4.51 -3.32
C GLU A 31 -16.26 3.68 -4.19
N VAL A 32 -14.97 3.69 -3.84
CA VAL A 32 -13.91 2.97 -4.53
C VAL A 32 -13.27 2.01 -3.54
N ASP A 33 -13.22 0.71 -3.89
CA ASP A 33 -12.36 -0.23 -3.20
C ASP A 33 -10.90 0.11 -3.53
N MET A 34 -10.19 0.63 -2.53
CA MET A 34 -8.79 1.03 -2.69
C MET A 34 -7.83 -0.12 -2.44
N SER A 35 -8.28 -1.33 -2.12
CA SER A 35 -7.39 -2.46 -1.79
C SER A 35 -6.36 -2.73 -2.89
N THR A 36 -5.12 -2.94 -2.47
CA THR A 36 -4.01 -3.29 -3.37
C THR A 36 -3.74 -4.79 -3.34
N GLU A 37 -3.48 -5.38 -4.50
CA GLU A 37 -3.14 -6.80 -4.64
C GLU A 37 -1.83 -6.93 -5.42
N PHE A 38 -0.97 -7.86 -4.99
CA PHE A 38 0.34 -8.03 -5.62
C PHE A 38 0.24 -8.51 -7.08
N SER A 39 -0.71 -9.41 -7.37
CA SER A 39 -1.02 -9.85 -8.73
C SER A 39 -1.36 -8.67 -9.66
N LYS A 40 -2.25 -7.78 -9.23
CA LYS A 40 -2.64 -6.59 -10.00
C LYS A 40 -1.46 -5.63 -10.21
N TYR A 41 -0.56 -5.52 -9.24
CA TYR A 41 0.67 -4.74 -9.41
C TYR A 41 1.59 -5.37 -10.47
N LEU A 42 1.74 -6.69 -10.49
CA LEU A 42 2.52 -7.39 -11.53
C LEU A 42 1.89 -7.20 -12.93
N ASP A 43 0.56 -7.19 -13.03
CA ASP A 43 -0.16 -6.96 -14.28
C ASP A 43 0.10 -5.57 -14.87
N THR A 44 0.35 -4.55 -14.04
CA THR A 44 0.68 -3.19 -14.51
C THR A 44 2.18 -2.99 -14.72
N ALA A 45 3.03 -3.80 -14.08
CA ALA A 45 4.48 -3.76 -14.19
C ALA A 45 5.06 -4.55 -15.38
N GLN A 46 4.27 -4.79 -16.43
CA GLN A 46 4.65 -5.61 -17.60
C GLN A 46 6.00 -5.20 -18.23
N GLN A 47 6.33 -3.91 -18.22
CA GLN A 47 7.59 -3.39 -18.76
C GLN A 47 8.85 -3.94 -18.06
N ALA A 48 8.71 -4.48 -16.83
CA ALA A 48 9.81 -5.09 -16.12
C ALA A 48 10.18 -6.50 -16.63
N ASN A 49 9.40 -7.11 -17.53
CA ASN A 49 9.65 -8.42 -18.13
C ASN A 49 10.03 -9.50 -17.08
N GLY A 50 9.34 -9.52 -15.94
CA GLY A 50 9.59 -10.44 -14.84
C GLY A 50 10.84 -10.14 -13.99
N SER A 51 11.62 -9.13 -14.35
CA SER A 51 12.82 -8.68 -13.62
C SER A 51 12.51 -7.46 -12.77
N LEU A 52 11.60 -7.63 -11.79
CA LEU A 52 11.13 -6.58 -10.88
C LEU A 52 11.45 -6.93 -9.42
N ARG A 53 11.95 -5.95 -8.69
CA ARG A 53 11.96 -5.92 -7.24
C ARG A 53 11.40 -4.59 -6.77
N THR A 54 10.62 -4.56 -5.71
CA THR A 54 9.94 -3.35 -5.23
C THR A 54 10.07 -3.16 -3.72
N VAL A 55 10.21 -1.91 -3.30
CA VAL A 55 10.09 -1.50 -1.89
C VAL A 55 8.63 -1.19 -1.60
N VAL A 56 8.06 -1.87 -0.61
CA VAL A 56 6.63 -1.79 -0.29
C VAL A 56 6.43 -1.02 1.01
N PHE A 57 5.72 0.09 0.92
CA PHE A 57 5.40 0.97 2.04
C PHE A 57 3.97 0.76 2.52
N GLY A 58 3.82 0.61 3.84
CA GLY A 58 2.56 0.94 4.51
C GLY A 58 2.44 2.45 4.68
N GLY A 59 1.24 3.01 4.60
CA GLY A 59 0.99 4.40 4.97
C GLY A 59 0.67 4.53 6.46
N LYS A 60 1.39 5.40 7.18
CA LYS A 60 0.99 5.83 8.53
C LYS A 60 0.87 7.35 8.56
N ALA A 61 -0.37 7.81 8.52
CA ALA A 61 -0.74 9.20 8.58
C ALA A 61 -2.04 9.32 9.38
N ARG A 62 -1.92 9.18 10.70
CA ARG A 62 -3.03 9.08 11.65
C ARG A 62 -3.97 10.28 11.57
N LEU A 63 -3.42 11.47 11.34
CA LEU A 63 -4.16 12.72 11.23
C LEU A 63 -4.93 12.86 9.91
N SER A 64 -4.50 12.18 8.84
CA SER A 64 -5.29 12.12 7.60
C SER A 64 -6.26 10.94 7.58
N GLY A 65 -6.19 10.03 8.56
CA GLY A 65 -7.08 8.87 8.66
C GLY A 65 -6.59 7.62 7.93
N LEU A 66 -5.29 7.54 7.62
CA LEU A 66 -4.64 6.38 7.02
C LEU A 66 -3.76 5.69 8.07
N TRP A 67 -3.98 4.40 8.32
CA TRP A 67 -3.15 3.64 9.24
C TRP A 67 -2.99 2.19 8.81
N ILE A 68 -1.81 1.85 8.30
CA ILE A 68 -1.42 0.50 7.92
C ILE A 68 -0.47 -0.05 9.00
N PRO A 69 -0.79 -1.19 9.65
CA PRO A 69 0.13 -1.85 10.57
C PRO A 69 1.38 -2.36 9.84
N ASP A 70 2.59 -2.19 10.41
CA ASP A 70 3.81 -2.69 9.75
C ASP A 70 3.82 -4.22 9.61
N LEU A 71 3.18 -4.94 10.55
CA LEU A 71 3.01 -6.39 10.45
C LEU A 71 2.19 -6.77 9.21
N TYR A 72 1.20 -5.97 8.82
CA TYR A 72 0.47 -6.20 7.58
C TYR A 72 1.40 -6.05 6.36
N VAL A 73 2.28 -5.05 6.35
CA VAL A 73 3.26 -4.85 5.26
C VAL A 73 4.24 -6.02 5.20
N ALA A 74 4.75 -6.45 6.36
CA ALA A 74 5.65 -7.58 6.46
C ALA A 74 4.98 -8.86 5.94
N ASP A 75 3.76 -9.16 6.36
CA ASP A 75 3.00 -10.33 5.92
C ASP A 75 2.62 -10.26 4.44
N TYR A 76 2.28 -9.08 3.94
CA TYR A 76 2.04 -8.87 2.51
C TYR A 76 3.29 -9.22 1.68
N CYS A 77 4.47 -8.76 2.11
CA CYS A 77 5.73 -9.05 1.42
C CYS A 77 6.12 -10.54 1.50
N LYS A 78 5.56 -11.32 2.43
CA LYS A 78 5.83 -12.76 2.52
C LYS A 78 5.32 -13.56 1.33
N GLN A 79 4.39 -13.01 0.55
CA GLN A 79 3.88 -13.67 -0.66
C GLN A 79 4.99 -13.91 -1.69
N ASP A 80 6.00 -13.04 -1.76
CA ASP A 80 7.17 -13.19 -2.65
C ASP A 80 8.35 -12.34 -2.15
N HIS A 81 9.18 -12.94 -1.28
CA HIS A 81 10.34 -12.26 -0.67
C HIS A 81 11.44 -11.89 -1.67
N ASP A 82 11.50 -12.56 -2.83
CA ASP A 82 12.49 -12.26 -3.86
C ASP A 82 12.15 -10.94 -4.57
N LYS A 83 10.86 -10.66 -4.73
CA LYS A 83 10.35 -9.46 -5.41
C LYS A 83 10.01 -8.31 -4.47
N MET A 84 9.71 -8.56 -3.21
CA MET A 84 9.23 -7.52 -2.29
C MET A 84 10.16 -7.28 -1.10
N VAL A 85 10.43 -6.01 -0.84
CA VAL A 85 11.17 -5.54 0.34
C VAL A 85 10.23 -4.74 1.22
N PRO A 86 9.87 -5.20 2.43
CA PRO A 86 9.02 -4.44 3.32
C PRO A 86 9.75 -3.19 3.83
N PHE A 87 9.03 -2.08 3.89
CA PHE A 87 9.49 -0.84 4.50
C PHE A 87 8.66 -0.52 5.74
N LEU A 88 9.33 -0.30 6.87
CA LEU A 88 8.70 0.09 8.13
C LEU A 88 8.37 1.58 8.09
N SER A 89 7.12 1.94 8.38
CA SER A 89 6.68 3.32 8.42
C SER A 89 6.55 3.82 9.85
N VAL A 90 6.97 5.06 10.09
CA VAL A 90 6.77 5.77 11.35
C VAL A 90 5.92 7.00 11.05
N ASP A 91 4.89 7.23 11.85
CA ASP A 91 4.15 8.49 11.81
C ASP A 91 4.82 9.47 12.79
N PRO A 92 5.51 10.51 12.31
CA PRO A 92 6.24 11.44 13.17
C PRO A 92 5.32 12.34 14.02
N THR A 93 3.99 12.25 13.83
CA THR A 93 3.01 12.96 14.65
C THR A 93 2.53 12.16 15.85
N GLN A 94 2.99 10.92 15.98
CA GLN A 94 2.61 9.99 17.05
C GLN A 94 3.85 9.68 17.90
N ASP A 95 3.65 9.55 19.21
CA ASP A 95 4.69 9.23 20.21
C ASP A 95 4.97 7.72 20.32
#